data_AF-A0A2G6BUQ6-F1
#
_entry.id   AF-A0A2G6BUQ6-F1
#
_cell.length_a   1.000
_cell.length_b   1.000
_cell.length_c   1.000
_cell.angle_alpha   90.00
_cell.angle_beta   90.00
_cell.angle_gamma   90.00
#
_symmetry.space_group_name_H-M   'P 1'
#
loop_
_entity.id
_entity.type
_entity.pdbx_description
1 polymer ?
#
loop_
_entity_poly.entity_id
_entity_poly.type
_entity_poly.pdbx_seq_one_letter_code
_entity_poly.pdbx_strand_id
1 'polypeptide(L)'
;MRGKCQSVEILKRFQTEKYKYLALPMFIVFISLVLKFAGADIRISQTSAISGFLLYLFLLRLLRVSRIGDEHSDNIIYSPIYGSVSEISSRKDFTEIKIKKNIFMPVDVRSTSAGDVFKKDKKEIINKTTGVSWKSASGKIKILDPATQNSVGVLFGIIPFKAEIKIKIPAKYEITIKENDKVESGETEIGRINES
;
A
#
# COMPACT_ATOMS: atom_id res chain seq x y z
N MET A 1 2.44 -8.52 -24.04
CA MET A 1 3.88 -8.48 -23.74
C MET A 1 4.38 -7.21 -23.02
N ARG A 2 3.65 -6.07 -23.01
CA ARG A 2 4.08 -4.85 -22.28
C ARG A 2 3.99 -4.94 -20.75
N GLY A 3 3.09 -5.77 -20.20
CA GLY A 3 2.88 -5.89 -18.75
C GLY A 3 4.10 -6.36 -17.95
N LYS A 4 4.88 -7.34 -18.45
CA LYS A 4 6.05 -7.88 -17.73
C LYS A 4 7.18 -6.86 -17.55
N CYS A 5 7.38 -5.97 -18.53
CA CYS A 5 8.46 -4.97 -18.46
C CYS A 5 8.14 -3.88 -17.41
N GLN A 6 6.86 -3.51 -17.31
CA GLN A 6 6.37 -2.48 -16.39
C GLN A 6 6.43 -2.94 -14.92
N SER A 7 6.13 -4.21 -14.66
CA SER A 7 6.25 -4.79 -13.30
C SER A 7 7.69 -4.74 -12.77
N VAL A 8 8.69 -4.96 -13.62
CA VAL A 8 10.12 -4.92 -13.21
C VAL A 8 10.53 -3.50 -12.82
N GLU A 9 10.08 -2.48 -13.55
CA GLU A 9 10.43 -1.09 -13.24
C GLU A 9 9.82 -0.63 -11.91
N ILE A 10 8.55 -0.99 -11.65
CA ILE A 10 7.90 -0.71 -10.35
C ILE A 10 8.65 -1.39 -9.22
N LEU A 11 9.02 -2.66 -9.39
CA LEU A 11 9.80 -3.40 -8.40
C LEU A 11 11.16 -2.73 -8.14
N LYS A 12 11.84 -2.23 -9.17
CA LYS A 12 13.09 -1.47 -8.99
C LYS A 12 12.85 -0.18 -8.19
N ARG A 13 11.83 0.60 -8.53
CA ARG A 13 11.49 1.83 -7.79
C ARG A 13 11.12 1.52 -6.34
N PHE A 14 10.40 0.43 -6.10
CA PHE A 14 10.11 -0.06 -4.77
C PHE A 14 11.38 -0.42 -3.99
N GLN A 15 12.33 -1.13 -4.60
CA GLN A 15 13.61 -1.46 -3.96
C GLN A 15 14.40 -0.18 -3.59
N THR A 16 14.46 0.80 -4.50
CA THR A 16 15.10 2.10 -4.21
C THR A 16 14.47 2.78 -3.00
N GLU A 17 13.14 2.75 -2.89
CA GLU A 17 12.44 3.29 -1.73
C GLU A 17 12.73 2.50 -0.45
N LYS A 18 12.73 1.17 -0.54
CA LYS A 18 13.10 0.29 0.57
C LYS A 18 14.50 0.62 1.11
N TYR A 19 15.48 0.85 0.24
CA TYR A 19 16.84 1.23 0.67
C TYR A 19 16.89 2.57 1.42
N LYS A 20 16.06 3.56 1.04
CA LYS A 20 15.99 4.83 1.78
C LYS A 20 15.54 4.63 3.23
N TYR A 21 14.56 3.77 3.47
CA TYR A 21 14.13 3.45 4.83
C TYR A 21 15.19 2.64 5.60
N LEU A 22 15.90 1.74 4.93
CA LEU A 22 16.95 0.93 5.56
C LEU A 22 18.25 1.71 5.82
N ALA A 23 18.43 2.90 5.23
CA ALA A 23 19.61 3.73 5.48
C ALA A 23 19.73 4.16 6.95
N LEU A 24 18.62 4.46 7.62
CA LEU A 24 18.60 4.87 9.02
C LEU A 24 19.18 3.81 9.97
N PRO A 25 18.70 2.55 10.00
CA PRO A 25 19.29 1.54 10.86
C PRO A 25 20.74 1.22 10.48
N MET A 26 21.12 1.25 9.20
CA MET A 26 22.51 1.09 8.78
C MET A 26 23.40 2.21 9.34
N PHE A 27 22.91 3.45 9.33
CA PHE A 27 23.62 4.59 9.90
C PHE A 27 23.78 4.47 11.43
N ILE A 28 22.77 3.97 12.14
CA ILE A 28 22.86 3.69 13.58
C ILE A 28 23.98 2.68 13.86
N VAL A 29 24.04 1.59 13.10
CA VAL A 29 25.11 0.59 13.22
C VAL A 29 26.48 1.21 12.90
N PHE A 30 26.57 2.06 11.88
CA PHE A 30 27.83 2.74 11.55
C PHE A 30 28.30 3.68 12.66
N ILE A 31 27.41 4.50 13.24
CA ILE A 31 27.73 5.35 14.40
C ILE A 31 28.20 4.50 15.58
N SER A 32 27.55 3.37 15.84
CA SER A 32 27.93 2.49 16.96
C SER A 32 29.38 2.00 16.85
N LEU A 33 29.86 1.78 15.62
CA LEU A 33 31.24 1.42 15.32
C LEU A 33 32.19 2.59 15.55
N VAL A 34 31.84 3.79 15.07
CA VAL A 34 32.66 5.01 15.25
C VAL A 34 32.80 5.35 16.74
N LEU A 35 31.71 5.25 17.50
CA LEU A 35 31.73 5.46 18.96
C LEU A 35 32.67 4.47 19.66
N LYS A 36 32.71 3.22 19.19
CA LYS A 36 33.64 2.23 19.74
C LYS A 36 35.09 2.62 19.51
N PHE A 37 35.43 3.09 18.31
CA PHE A 37 36.78 3.56 17.99
C PHE A 37 37.16 4.85 18.72
N ALA A 38 36.18 5.70 19.04
CA ALA A 38 36.37 6.93 19.82
C ALA A 38 36.52 6.70 21.34
N GLY A 39 36.53 5.44 21.80
CA GLY A 39 36.71 5.12 23.22
C GLY A 39 35.42 5.18 24.05
N ALA A 40 34.25 5.23 23.44
CA ALA A 40 32.98 5.16 24.17
C ALA A 40 32.81 3.81 24.89
N ASP A 41 31.99 3.80 25.95
CA ASP A 41 31.64 2.59 26.70
C ASP A 41 31.13 1.50 25.73
N ILE A 42 31.70 0.31 25.87
CA ILE A 42 31.36 -0.86 25.06
C ILE A 42 29.87 -1.19 25.12
N ARG A 43 29.20 -0.96 26.26
CA ARG A 43 27.77 -1.22 26.43
C ARG A 43 26.92 -0.31 25.55
N ILE A 44 27.29 0.96 25.43
CA ILE A 44 26.56 1.95 24.61
C ILE A 44 26.71 1.59 23.13
N SER A 45 27.94 1.27 22.69
CA SER A 45 28.20 0.83 21.32
C SER A 45 27.45 -0.47 20.99
N GLN A 46 27.52 -1.49 21.86
CA GLN A 46 26.81 -2.76 21.64
C GLN A 46 25.29 -2.59 21.60
N THR A 47 24.72 -1.83 22.54
CA THR A 47 23.27 -1.63 22.61
C THR A 47 22.75 -0.89 21.39
N SER A 48 23.48 0.13 20.91
CA SER A 48 23.12 0.86 19.70
C SER A 48 23.24 -0.01 18.44
N ALA A 49 24.29 -0.81 18.32
CA ALA A 49 24.47 -1.76 17.22
C ALA A 49 23.31 -2.78 17.15
N ILE A 50 22.98 -3.40 18.29
CA ILE A 50 21.87 -4.37 18.39
C ILE A 50 20.54 -3.69 18.04
N SER A 51 20.29 -2.49 18.57
CA SER A 51 19.07 -1.74 18.30
C SER A 51 18.94 -1.39 16.80
N GLY A 52 20.03 -0.95 16.17
CA GLY A 52 20.09 -0.70 14.73
C GLY A 52 19.81 -1.95 13.91
N PHE A 53 20.39 -3.10 14.30
CA PHE A 53 20.16 -4.38 13.64
C PHE A 53 18.71 -4.88 13.79
N LEU A 54 18.14 -4.80 15.00
CA LEU A 54 16.74 -5.14 15.23
C LEU A 54 15.80 -4.25 14.43
N LEU A 55 16.08 -2.95 14.37
CA LEU A 55 15.34 -2.00 13.54
C LEU A 55 15.46 -2.34 12.05
N TYR A 56 16.65 -2.75 11.58
CA TYR A 56 16.86 -3.20 10.21
C TYR A 56 15.99 -4.42 9.87
N LEU A 57 16.01 -5.45 10.71
CA LEU A 57 15.19 -6.66 10.52
C LEU A 57 13.69 -6.32 10.55
N PHE A 58 13.28 -5.45 11.47
CA PHE A 58 11.92 -4.96 11.56
C PHE A 58 11.48 -4.26 10.26
N LEU A 59 12.29 -3.34 9.74
CA LEU A 59 11.99 -2.63 8.49
C LEU A 59 12.04 -3.54 7.25
N LEU A 60 12.92 -4.54 7.21
CA LEU A 60 12.92 -5.54 6.14
C LEU A 60 11.61 -6.32 6.07
N ARG A 61 11.08 -6.71 7.24
CA ARG A 61 9.79 -7.39 7.34
C ARG A 61 8.64 -6.45 6.98
N LEU A 62 8.69 -5.20 7.46
CA LEU A 62 7.68 -4.18 7.20
C LEU A 62 7.56 -3.88 5.70
N LEU A 63 8.69 -3.68 5.02
CA LEU A 63 8.76 -3.27 3.62
C LEU A 63 8.77 -4.48 2.68
N ARG A 64 7.87 -5.42 2.91
CA ARG A 64 7.64 -6.56 2.03
C ARG A 64 6.38 -6.32 1.18
N VAL A 65 6.54 -6.52 -0.12
CA VAL A 65 5.44 -6.49 -1.09
C VAL A 65 4.83 -7.88 -1.23
N SER A 66 3.51 -7.98 -1.31
CA SER A 66 2.79 -9.24 -1.52
C SER A 66 2.81 -9.65 -3.01
N ARG A 67 2.25 -10.83 -3.35
CA ARG A 67 2.36 -11.42 -4.70
C ARG A 67 1.85 -10.49 -5.80
N ILE A 68 2.38 -10.59 -7.01
CA ILE A 68 1.86 -9.85 -8.17
C ILE A 68 0.43 -10.36 -8.42
N GLY A 69 -0.54 -9.43 -8.53
CA GLY A 69 -1.95 -9.78 -8.74
C GLY A 69 -2.18 -10.37 -10.12
N ASP A 70 -3.21 -11.18 -10.25
CA ASP A 70 -3.59 -11.81 -11.50
C ASP A 70 -4.39 -10.83 -12.40
N GLU A 71 -4.63 -11.19 -13.66
CA GLU A 71 -5.54 -10.41 -14.52
C GLU A 71 -6.97 -10.57 -14.01
N HIS A 72 -7.68 -9.45 -13.85
CA HIS A 72 -9.03 -9.41 -13.29
C HIS A 72 -10.04 -8.80 -14.26
N SER A 73 -11.32 -9.15 -14.06
CA SER A 73 -12.48 -8.61 -14.79
C SER A 73 -12.77 -7.15 -14.44
N ASP A 74 -13.22 -6.36 -15.43
CA ASP A 74 -13.59 -4.95 -15.29
C ASP A 74 -14.85 -4.72 -14.43
N ASN A 75 -15.66 -5.76 -14.19
CA ASN A 75 -16.90 -5.67 -13.42
C ASN A 75 -16.70 -5.80 -11.90
N ILE A 76 -15.46 -6.06 -11.47
CA ILE A 76 -15.11 -6.31 -10.07
C ILE A 76 -14.19 -5.19 -9.57
N ILE A 77 -14.51 -4.68 -8.39
CA ILE A 77 -13.68 -3.72 -7.67
C ILE A 77 -12.92 -4.47 -6.58
N TYR A 78 -11.60 -4.35 -6.57
CA TYR A 78 -10.74 -4.96 -5.56
C TYR A 78 -10.32 -3.96 -4.49
N SER A 79 -9.95 -4.47 -3.33
CA SER A 79 -9.37 -3.65 -2.28
C SER A 79 -8.03 -3.04 -2.74
N PRO A 80 -7.83 -1.72 -2.62
CA PRO A 80 -6.57 -1.10 -3.00
C PRO A 80 -5.44 -1.41 -2.03
N ILE A 81 -5.75 -1.81 -0.78
CA ILE A 81 -4.77 -2.01 0.28
C ILE A 81 -5.06 -3.26 1.10
N TYR A 82 -4.04 -3.75 1.80
CA TYR A 82 -4.24 -4.74 2.86
C TYR A 82 -4.71 -4.05 4.13
N GLY A 83 -5.78 -4.55 4.76
CA GLY A 83 -6.32 -3.93 5.96
C GLY A 83 -7.52 -4.66 6.57
N SER A 84 -8.16 -3.98 7.51
CA SER A 84 -9.44 -4.39 8.07
C SER A 84 -10.50 -3.34 7.73
N VAL A 85 -11.66 -3.77 7.26
CA VAL A 85 -12.81 -2.91 7.02
C VAL A 85 -13.28 -2.38 8.37
N SER A 86 -13.20 -1.08 8.58
CA SER A 86 -13.57 -0.48 9.86
C SER A 86 -14.97 0.08 9.89
N GLU A 87 -15.53 0.41 8.73
CA GLU A 87 -16.84 1.05 8.61
C GLU A 87 -17.35 0.93 7.17
N ILE A 88 -18.64 0.63 7.01
CA ILE A 88 -19.35 0.67 5.74
C ILE A 88 -20.56 1.58 5.91
N SER A 89 -20.65 2.63 5.11
CA SER A 89 -21.73 3.62 5.18
C SER A 89 -22.36 3.84 3.81
N SER A 90 -23.58 3.37 3.63
CA SER A 90 -24.33 3.57 2.40
C SER A 90 -25.07 4.91 2.39
N ARG A 91 -24.98 5.61 1.26
CA ARG A 91 -25.76 6.81 0.92
C ARG A 91 -26.53 6.56 -0.37
N LYS A 92 -27.46 7.45 -0.73
CA LYS A 92 -28.31 7.31 -1.93
C LYS A 92 -27.52 7.02 -3.21
N ASP A 93 -26.37 7.68 -3.40
CA ASP A 93 -25.62 7.61 -4.66
C ASP A 93 -24.36 6.73 -4.59
N PHE A 94 -23.87 6.43 -3.38
CA PHE A 94 -22.63 5.69 -3.17
C PHE A 94 -22.57 5.04 -1.80
N THR A 95 -21.79 3.97 -1.70
CA THR A 95 -21.35 3.38 -0.43
C THR A 95 -19.91 3.81 -0.14
N GLU A 96 -19.67 4.35 1.06
CA GLU A 96 -18.33 4.64 1.56
C GLU A 96 -17.81 3.46 2.40
N ILE A 97 -16.63 2.95 2.06
CA ILE A 97 -15.94 1.89 2.80
C ILE A 97 -14.65 2.46 3.37
N LYS A 98 -14.43 2.26 4.67
CA LYS A 98 -13.19 2.66 5.34
C LYS A 98 -12.36 1.41 5.64
N ILE A 99 -11.11 1.41 5.21
CA ILE A 99 -10.17 0.31 5.42
C ILE A 99 -8.99 0.83 6.24
N LYS A 100 -8.77 0.21 7.41
CA LYS A 100 -7.65 0.53 8.31
C LYS A 100 -6.50 -0.43 8.08
N LYS A 101 -5.34 0.14 7.78
CA LYS A 101 -4.07 -0.57 7.68
C LYS A 101 -3.27 -0.41 8.97
N ASN A 102 -2.80 -1.53 9.52
CA ASN A 102 -1.85 -1.54 10.63
C ASN A 102 -0.40 -1.51 10.14
N ILE A 103 0.52 -1.17 11.05
CA ILE A 103 1.95 -1.11 10.71
C ILE A 103 2.46 -2.47 10.23
N PHE A 104 2.08 -3.58 10.87
CA PHE A 104 2.57 -4.92 10.52
C PHE A 104 1.95 -5.56 9.26
N MET A 105 1.09 -4.83 8.55
CA MET A 105 0.44 -5.31 7.31
C MET A 105 1.27 -4.95 6.07
N PRO A 106 1.17 -5.75 4.98
CA PRO A 106 1.83 -5.47 3.70
C PRO A 106 1.64 -4.03 3.24
N VAL A 107 2.68 -3.45 2.65
CA VAL A 107 2.72 -2.02 2.33
C VAL A 107 2.05 -1.67 1.00
N ASP A 108 1.49 -2.66 0.33
CA ASP A 108 1.07 -2.58 -1.06
C ASP A 108 -0.13 -1.67 -1.26
N VAL A 109 -0.05 -0.91 -2.35
CA VAL A 109 -1.16 -0.14 -2.88
C VAL A 109 -1.35 -0.50 -4.34
N ARG A 110 -2.53 -1.04 -4.64
CA ARG A 110 -2.87 -1.59 -5.95
C ARG A 110 -4.10 -0.91 -6.53
N SER A 111 -4.18 -0.96 -7.85
CA SER A 111 -5.33 -0.46 -8.60
C SER A 111 -6.56 -1.29 -8.23
N THR A 112 -7.66 -0.58 -7.97
CA THR A 112 -8.95 -1.17 -7.65
C THR A 112 -9.68 -1.70 -8.87
N SER A 113 -9.42 -1.10 -10.04
CA SER A 113 -10.07 -1.41 -11.31
C SER A 113 -9.20 -0.93 -12.49
N ALA A 114 -9.54 -1.35 -13.71
CA ALA A 114 -8.84 -0.91 -14.90
C ALA A 114 -9.19 0.53 -15.23
N GLY A 115 -8.19 1.39 -15.42
CA GLY A 115 -8.40 2.82 -15.71
C GLY A 115 -8.50 3.71 -14.46
N ASP A 116 -7.95 3.26 -13.34
CA ASP A 116 -7.70 4.11 -12.18
C ASP A 116 -6.77 5.27 -12.59
N VAL A 117 -7.07 6.49 -12.16
CA VAL A 117 -6.22 7.67 -12.44
C VAL A 117 -5.96 8.44 -11.16
N PHE A 118 -4.68 8.64 -10.83
CA PHE A 118 -4.23 9.41 -9.68
C PHE A 118 -4.25 10.90 -9.98
N LYS A 119 -5.12 11.61 -9.27
CA LYS A 119 -5.19 13.07 -9.28
C LYS A 119 -4.27 13.63 -8.21
N LYS A 120 -3.08 14.08 -8.61
CA LYS A 120 -2.04 14.62 -7.72
C LYS A 120 -2.54 15.73 -6.80
N ASP A 121 -3.35 16.65 -7.33
CA ASP A 121 -3.86 17.82 -6.58
C ASP A 121 -4.78 17.42 -5.42
N LYS A 122 -5.55 16.34 -5.61
CA LYS A 122 -6.53 15.85 -4.62
C LYS A 122 -6.01 14.66 -3.80
N LYS A 123 -4.83 14.12 -4.15
CA LYS A 123 -4.29 12.84 -3.63
C LYS A 123 -5.36 11.74 -3.62
N GLU A 124 -6.12 11.70 -4.71
CA GLU A 124 -7.29 10.84 -4.88
C GLU A 124 -7.12 10.04 -6.16
N ILE A 125 -7.57 8.79 -6.14
CA ILE A 125 -7.64 7.94 -7.30
C ILE A 125 -9.09 7.85 -7.73
N ILE A 126 -9.32 8.06 -9.01
CA ILE A 126 -10.65 8.07 -9.60
C ILE A 126 -10.63 7.23 -10.86
N ASN A 127 -11.55 6.29 -10.96
CA ASN A 127 -11.86 5.64 -12.21
C ASN A 127 -13.11 6.29 -12.81
N LYS A 128 -12.95 6.89 -14.00
CA LYS A 128 -14.04 7.61 -14.68
C LYS A 128 -15.12 6.67 -15.22
N THR A 129 -14.75 5.43 -15.58
CA THR A 129 -15.66 4.43 -16.15
C THR A 129 -16.52 3.80 -15.07
N THR A 130 -15.89 3.38 -13.97
CA THR A 130 -16.61 2.73 -12.87
C THR A 130 -17.29 3.74 -11.95
N GLY A 131 -16.76 4.96 -11.86
CA GLY A 131 -17.18 5.98 -10.89
C GLY A 131 -16.59 5.78 -9.49
N VAL A 132 -15.77 4.75 -9.30
CA VAL A 132 -15.11 4.47 -8.02
C VAL A 132 -14.04 5.52 -7.76
N SER A 133 -14.00 6.03 -6.53
CA SER A 133 -12.89 6.87 -6.09
C SER A 133 -12.41 6.49 -4.70
N TRP A 134 -11.13 6.74 -4.44
CA TRP A 134 -10.60 6.50 -3.11
C TRP A 134 -9.40 7.38 -2.79
N LYS A 135 -9.21 7.64 -1.50
CA LYS A 135 -8.12 8.47 -1.00
C LYS A 135 -7.68 7.99 0.38
N SER A 136 -6.40 8.20 0.68
CA SER A 136 -5.91 8.04 2.04
C SER A 136 -6.34 9.23 2.89
N ALA A 137 -7.12 8.97 3.93
CA ALA A 137 -7.48 9.98 4.93
C ALA A 137 -6.22 10.56 5.59
N SER A 138 -5.18 9.74 5.75
CA SER A 138 -3.89 10.15 6.32
C SER A 138 -2.93 10.83 5.33
N GLY A 139 -3.24 10.84 4.03
CA GLY A 139 -2.38 11.41 2.99
C GLY A 139 -1.00 10.76 2.75
N LYS A 140 -0.71 9.58 3.33
CA LYS A 140 0.63 8.94 3.31
C LYS A 140 0.88 7.91 2.19
N ILE A 141 0.24 8.07 1.03
CA ILE A 141 0.49 7.17 -0.11
C ILE A 141 1.72 7.68 -0.86
N LYS A 142 2.71 6.81 -1.04
CA LYS A 142 3.84 7.06 -1.94
C LYS A 142 3.59 6.39 -3.27
N ILE A 143 3.32 7.19 -4.31
CA ILE A 143 3.15 6.69 -5.67
C ILE A 143 4.53 6.40 -6.25
N LEU A 144 4.72 5.17 -6.75
CA LEU A 144 5.95 4.73 -7.41
C LEU A 144 5.90 5.00 -8.90
N ASP A 145 4.75 4.77 -9.52
CA ASP A 145 4.50 5.06 -10.93
C ASP A 145 3.03 5.41 -11.16
N PRO A 146 2.71 6.62 -11.65
CA PRO A 146 1.34 6.98 -12.00
C PRO A 146 0.89 6.40 -13.35
N ALA A 147 1.80 5.96 -14.23
CA ALA A 147 1.46 5.47 -15.56
C ALA A 147 0.95 4.01 -15.58
N THR A 148 1.10 3.29 -14.47
CA THR A 148 0.78 1.86 -14.32
C THR A 148 -0.66 1.56 -13.93
N GLN A 149 -1.50 2.59 -13.79
CA GLN A 149 -2.83 2.49 -13.20
C GLN A 149 -3.92 2.00 -14.18
N ASN A 150 -3.51 1.60 -15.39
CA ASN A 150 -4.42 1.16 -16.45
C ASN A 150 -4.81 -0.33 -16.39
N SER A 151 -4.24 -1.10 -15.45
CA SER A 151 -4.53 -2.53 -15.29
C SER A 151 -4.93 -2.82 -13.85
N VAL A 152 -5.90 -3.72 -13.64
CA VAL A 152 -6.42 -4.09 -12.30
C VAL A 152 -5.33 -4.78 -11.48
N GLY A 153 -5.31 -4.58 -10.15
CA GLY A 153 -4.45 -5.32 -9.23
C GLY A 153 -2.94 -4.99 -9.31
N VAL A 154 -2.55 -4.05 -10.18
CA VAL A 154 -1.15 -3.65 -10.36
C VAL A 154 -0.69 -2.78 -9.19
N LEU A 155 0.45 -3.16 -8.60
CA LEU A 155 1.16 -2.34 -7.63
C LEU A 155 1.57 -1.02 -8.27
N PHE A 156 1.11 0.10 -7.74
CA PHE A 156 1.51 1.43 -8.24
C PHE A 156 2.01 2.34 -7.10
N GLY A 157 1.85 1.94 -5.84
CA GLY A 157 2.27 2.74 -4.70
C GLY A 157 2.50 1.90 -3.45
N ILE A 158 2.95 2.57 -2.39
CA ILE A 158 3.17 1.97 -1.07
C ILE A 158 2.68 2.86 0.07
N ILE A 159 2.28 2.21 1.16
CA ILE A 159 1.95 2.81 2.46
C ILE A 159 2.71 2.04 3.56
N PRO A 160 3.89 2.53 3.98
CA PRO A 160 4.76 1.81 4.91
C PRO A 160 4.22 1.73 6.34
N PHE A 161 3.35 2.65 6.75
CA PHE A 161 2.90 2.80 8.13
C PHE A 161 1.39 2.60 8.27
N LYS A 162 0.84 2.93 9.45
CA LYS A 162 -0.60 2.97 9.67
C LYS A 162 -1.27 3.96 8.71
N ALA A 163 -2.41 3.57 8.16
CA ALA A 163 -3.22 4.43 7.31
C ALA A 163 -4.69 4.03 7.37
N GLU A 164 -5.54 4.96 6.96
CA GLU A 164 -6.95 4.73 6.70
C GLU A 164 -7.24 5.17 5.27
N ILE A 165 -7.84 4.27 4.48
CA ILE A 165 -8.30 4.53 3.12
C ILE A 165 -9.82 4.64 3.15
N LYS A 166 -10.34 5.67 2.46
CA LYS A 166 -11.77 5.83 2.22
C LYS A 166 -12.03 5.56 0.75
N ILE A 167 -12.90 4.60 0.47
CA ILE A 167 -13.32 4.19 -0.87
C ILE A 167 -14.77 4.58 -1.03
N LYS A 168 -15.11 5.19 -2.15
CA LYS A 168 -16.46 5.50 -2.56
C LYS A 168 -16.79 4.62 -3.75
N ILE A 169 -17.77 3.76 -3.57
CA ILE A 169 -18.27 2.83 -4.57
C ILE A 169 -19.67 3.29 -4.98
N PRO A 170 -19.96 3.53 -6.27
CA PRO A 170 -21.29 3.92 -6.72
C PRO A 170 -22.36 2.89 -6.36
N ALA A 171 -23.60 3.33 -6.13
CA ALA A 171 -24.71 2.46 -5.70
C ALA A 171 -25.07 1.33 -6.68
N LYS A 172 -24.59 1.37 -7.94
CA LYS A 172 -24.77 0.30 -8.93
C LYS A 172 -23.98 -0.98 -8.63
N TYR A 173 -23.03 -0.93 -7.69
CA TYR A 173 -22.26 -2.11 -7.26
C TYR A 173 -22.89 -2.70 -6.01
N GLU A 174 -22.98 -4.02 -5.99
CA GLU A 174 -23.24 -4.78 -4.77
C GLU A 174 -21.93 -4.88 -3.95
N ILE A 175 -22.01 -4.62 -2.64
CA ILE A 175 -20.86 -4.71 -1.74
C ILE A 175 -20.75 -6.13 -1.21
N THR A 176 -19.58 -6.74 -1.38
CA THR A 176 -19.31 -8.16 -1.06
C THR A 176 -18.67 -8.37 0.32
N ILE A 177 -18.17 -7.30 0.92
CA ILE A 177 -17.46 -7.33 2.22
C ILE A 177 -18.33 -6.80 3.36
N LYS A 178 -17.97 -7.16 4.59
CA LYS A 178 -18.61 -6.73 5.83
C LYS A 178 -17.63 -5.95 6.71
N GLU A 179 -18.18 -5.22 7.68
CA GLU A 179 -17.35 -4.60 8.71
C GLU A 179 -16.55 -5.66 9.48
N ASN A 180 -15.32 -5.32 9.84
CA ASN A 180 -14.30 -6.17 10.46
C ASN A 180 -13.67 -7.24 9.54
N ASP A 181 -14.12 -7.37 8.29
CA ASP A 181 -13.45 -8.27 7.34
C ASP A 181 -12.00 -7.84 7.11
N LYS A 182 -11.13 -8.83 6.94
CA LYS A 182 -9.77 -8.59 6.45
C LYS A 182 -9.79 -8.61 4.93
N VAL A 183 -9.12 -7.62 4.35
CA VAL A 183 -9.03 -7.45 2.91
C VAL A 183 -7.57 -7.47 2.49
N GLU A 184 -7.32 -8.07 1.34
CA GLU A 184 -6.02 -8.20 0.71
C GLU A 184 -5.95 -7.30 -0.53
N SER A 185 -4.85 -6.55 -0.64
CA SER A 185 -4.64 -5.59 -1.74
C SER A 185 -4.64 -6.32 -3.09
N GLY A 186 -5.53 -5.92 -3.98
CA GLY A 186 -5.65 -6.48 -5.33
C GLY A 186 -6.18 -7.91 -5.38
N GLU A 187 -6.64 -8.49 -4.27
CA GLU A 187 -7.15 -9.88 -4.25
C GLU A 187 -8.57 -9.95 -3.68
N THR A 188 -8.88 -9.17 -2.64
CA THR A 188 -10.23 -9.17 -2.07
C THR A 188 -11.15 -8.28 -2.89
N GLU A 189 -12.17 -8.88 -3.48
CA GLU A 189 -13.31 -8.20 -4.09
C GLU A 189 -14.11 -7.43 -3.02
N ILE A 190 -14.31 -6.14 -3.24
CA ILE A 190 -15.08 -5.24 -2.37
C ILE A 190 -16.42 -4.84 -2.98
N GLY A 191 -16.59 -5.02 -4.29
CA GLY A 191 -17.89 -4.90 -4.93
C GLY A 191 -17.92 -5.35 -6.38
N ARG A 192 -19.12 -5.65 -6.88
CA ARG A 192 -19.37 -6.19 -8.22
C ARG A 192 -20.66 -5.65 -8.82
N ILE A 193 -20.69 -5.52 -10.14
CA ILE A 193 -21.93 -5.31 -10.89
C ILE A 193 -22.53 -6.68 -11.21
N ASN A 194 -23.75 -6.93 -10.76
CA ASN A 194 -24.52 -8.07 -11.24
C ASN A 194 -24.98 -7.74 -12.67
N GLU A 195 -24.39 -8.38 -13.66
CA GLU A 195 -24.94 -8.40 -15.02
C GLU A 195 -26.31 -9.10 -14.92
N SER A 196 -27.38 -8.30 -14.93
CA SER A 196 -28.76 -8.75 -14.96
C SER A 196 -29.24 -8.79 -16.40
#